data_AF-D3VFN0-F1
#
_entry.id   AF-D3VFN0-F1
#
_cell.length_a   1.000
_cell.length_b   1.000
_cell.length_c   1.000
_cell.angle_alpha   90.00
_cell.angle_beta   90.00
_cell.angle_gamma   90.00
#
_symmetry.space_group_name_H-M   'P 1'
#
loop_
_entity.id
_entity.type
_entity.pdbx_description
1 polymer ?
#
loop_
_entity_poly.entity_id
_entity_poly.type
_entity_poly.pdbx_seq_one_letter_code
_entity_poly.pdbx_strand_id
1 'polypeptide(L)'
;MATDTGDVYNALKSAVLGNNVNVVKKIHHLMKDEVDLNNQEIESDGETLIIIAASNNRTDTVKYLLSQGADINRSTTTDDKAMFSYDQSALTYACKNNLPEMQKLLITNGALNHRTGKPSCE
;
A
#
# COMPACT_ATOMS: atom_id res chain seq x y z
N MET A 1 18.88 15.98 -14.57
CA MET A 1 17.80 15.17 -15.15
C MET A 1 16.76 15.02 -14.06
N ALA A 2 15.69 15.81 -14.10
CA ALA A 2 14.55 15.61 -13.22
C ALA A 2 13.78 14.43 -13.83
N THR A 3 14.06 13.23 -13.36
CA THR A 3 13.27 12.06 -13.76
C THR A 3 11.90 12.21 -13.12
N ASP A 4 10.88 12.45 -13.93
CA ASP A 4 9.63 11.69 -14.13
C ASP A 4 9.14 10.68 -13.04
N THR A 5 9.92 10.37 -12.01
CA THR A 5 9.62 9.34 -10.99
C THR A 5 8.32 9.65 -10.23
N GLY A 6 8.02 10.94 -10.01
CA GLY A 6 6.74 11.37 -9.43
C GLY A 6 5.55 11.11 -10.35
N ASP A 7 5.67 11.39 -11.65
CA ASP A 7 4.61 11.18 -12.63
C ASP A 7 4.37 9.68 -12.90
N VAL A 8 5.45 8.89 -12.98
CA VAL A 8 5.43 7.42 -13.06
C VAL A 8 4.70 6.82 -11.86
N TYR A 9 5.07 7.21 -10.63
CA TYR A 9 4.39 6.73 -9.42
C TYR A 9 2.93 7.17 -9.40
N ASN A 10 2.62 8.42 -9.73
CA ASN A 10 1.25 8.95 -9.75
C ASN A 10 0.35 8.21 -10.74
N ALA A 11 0.88 7.80 -11.90
CA ALA A 11 0.17 6.98 -12.87
C ALA A 11 -0.19 5.60 -12.28
N LEU A 12 0.77 4.94 -11.62
CA LEU A 12 0.53 3.65 -10.97
C LEU A 12 -0.41 3.77 -9.75
N LYS A 13 -0.23 4.78 -8.91
CA LYS A 13 -1.13 5.11 -7.79
C LYS A 13 -2.57 5.30 -8.27
N SER A 14 -2.76 6.06 -9.34
CA SER A 14 -4.10 6.29 -9.92
C SER A 14 -4.77 4.98 -10.33
N ALA A 15 -4.00 4.04 -10.90
CA ALA A 15 -4.50 2.70 -11.22
C ALA A 15 -4.80 1.86 -9.97
N VAL A 16 -3.98 1.97 -8.91
CA VAL A 16 -4.18 1.31 -7.61
C VAL A 16 -5.44 1.80 -6.91
N LEU A 17 -5.76 3.09 -6.99
CA LEU A 17 -7.01 3.64 -6.45
C LEU A 17 -8.24 3.08 -7.19
N GLY A 18 -8.09 2.77 -8.47
CA GLY A 18 -9.09 2.05 -9.26
C GLY A 18 -9.30 0.60 -8.82
N ASN A 19 -10.39 -0.03 -9.27
CA ASN A 19 -10.72 -1.42 -8.93
C ASN A 19 -10.33 -2.43 -10.03
N ASN A 20 -9.38 -2.07 -10.91
CA ASN A 20 -8.99 -2.91 -12.05
C ASN A 20 -7.52 -3.32 -11.95
N VAL A 21 -7.27 -4.49 -11.36
CA VAL A 21 -5.92 -5.04 -11.19
C VAL A 21 -5.18 -5.23 -12.53
N ASN A 22 -5.89 -5.42 -13.65
CA ASN A 22 -5.24 -5.59 -14.95
C ASN A 22 -4.60 -4.28 -15.44
N VAL A 23 -5.18 -3.13 -15.11
CA VAL A 23 -4.58 -1.82 -15.39
C VAL A 23 -3.33 -1.62 -14.54
N VAL A 24 -3.40 -1.96 -13.24
CA VAL A 24 -2.23 -1.93 -12.33
C VAL A 24 -1.11 -2.81 -12.89
N LYS A 25 -1.42 -4.05 -13.28
CA LYS A 25 -0.46 -4.99 -13.87
C LYS A 25 0.21 -4.42 -15.12
N LYS A 26 -0.60 -3.85 -16.03
CA LYS A 26 -0.09 -3.27 -17.28
C LYS A 26 0.83 -2.09 -17.03
N ILE A 27 0.43 -1.14 -16.19
CA ILE A 27 1.24 0.06 -15.89
C ILE A 27 2.51 -0.34 -15.14
N HIS A 28 2.40 -1.17 -14.10
CA HIS A 28 3.57 -1.66 -13.37
C HIS A 28 4.55 -2.39 -14.29
N HIS A 29 4.07 -3.23 -15.21
CA HIS A 29 4.95 -3.94 -16.15
C HIS A 29 5.70 -3.00 -17.10
N LEU A 30 5.05 -1.94 -17.58
CA LEU A 30 5.66 -0.96 -18.50
C LEU A 30 6.74 -0.11 -17.82
N MET A 31 6.67 0.05 -16.50
CA MET A 31 7.53 0.96 -15.72
C MET A 31 8.31 0.22 -14.63
N LYS A 32 8.44 -1.11 -14.73
CA LYS A 32 8.93 -1.98 -13.65
C LYS A 32 10.32 -1.61 -13.13
N ASP A 33 11.17 -1.01 -13.98
CA ASP A 33 12.56 -0.66 -13.66
C ASP A 33 12.65 0.76 -13.05
N GLU A 34 11.54 1.51 -13.05
CA GLU A 34 11.45 2.90 -12.59
C GLU A 34 10.58 3.05 -11.33
N VAL A 35 9.88 1.99 -10.92
CA VAL A 35 8.96 1.99 -9.78
C VAL A 35 9.55 1.18 -8.62
N ASP A 36 9.74 1.85 -7.49
CA ASP A 36 9.89 1.18 -6.20
C ASP A 36 8.53 1.09 -5.51
N LEU A 37 8.02 -0.14 -5.34
CA LEU A 37 6.73 -0.42 -4.70
C LEU A 37 6.68 -0.05 -3.21
N ASN A 38 7.85 0.16 -2.59
CA ASN A 38 8.01 0.49 -1.18
C ASN A 38 8.41 1.95 -0.95
N ASN A 39 8.41 2.79 -1.99
CA ASN A 39 8.77 4.19 -1.87
C ASN A 39 7.77 4.95 -0.96
N GLN A 40 8.30 5.70 0.01
CA GLN A 40 7.56 6.52 0.98
C GLN A 40 7.90 8.02 0.88
N GLU A 41 8.71 8.41 -0.11
CA GLU A 41 9.17 9.80 -0.31
C GLU A 41 8.25 10.59 -1.26
N ILE A 42 7.36 9.91 -1.99
CA ILE A 42 6.48 10.54 -2.99
C ILE A 42 5.18 11.06 -2.34
N GLU A 43 4.57 10.24 -1.49
CA GLU A 43 3.37 10.64 -0.74
C GLU A 43 3.77 11.49 0.47
N SER A 44 3.06 12.60 0.69
CA SER A 44 3.38 13.51 1.79
C SER A 44 3.24 12.88 3.18
N ASP A 45 2.44 11.82 3.29
CA ASP A 45 2.28 11.04 4.51
C ASP A 45 3.04 9.70 4.51
N GLY A 46 3.78 9.42 3.44
CA GLY A 46 4.59 8.22 3.27
C GLY A 46 3.80 6.93 3.08
N GLU A 47 2.58 7.01 2.56
CA GLU A 47 1.86 5.82 2.12
C GLU A 47 2.61 5.08 0.99
N THR A 48 2.74 3.76 1.11
CA THR A 48 3.16 2.89 0.01
C THR A 48 1.96 2.42 -0.80
N LEU A 49 2.20 1.89 -2.02
CA LEU A 49 1.12 1.41 -2.89
C LEU A 49 0.28 0.29 -2.24
N ILE A 50 0.87 -0.55 -1.39
CA ILE A 50 0.12 -1.60 -0.69
C ILE A 50 -0.79 -1.04 0.42
N ILE A 51 -0.35 0.03 1.10
CA ILE A 51 -1.16 0.75 2.10
C ILE A 51 -2.38 1.37 1.40
N ILE A 52 -2.17 2.06 0.27
CA ILE A 52 -3.23 2.68 -0.54
C ILE A 52 -4.22 1.61 -1.04
N ALA A 53 -3.73 0.48 -1.56
CA ALA A 53 -4.58 -0.61 -2.03
C ALA A 53 -5.43 -1.22 -0.90
N ALA A 54 -4.84 -1.43 0.27
CA ALA A 54 -5.53 -2.00 1.43
C ALA A 54 -6.60 -1.05 1.99
N SER A 55 -6.30 0.25 2.14
CA SER A 55 -7.24 1.24 2.64
C SER A 55 -8.47 1.40 1.74
N ASN A 56 -8.30 1.18 0.43
CA ASN A 56 -9.35 1.21 -0.59
C ASN A 56 -10.00 -0.16 -0.87
N ASN A 57 -9.72 -1.18 -0.06
CA ASN A 57 -10.25 -2.54 -0.19
C ASN A 57 -9.99 -3.18 -1.58
N ARG A 58 -8.82 -2.94 -2.17
CA ARG A 58 -8.43 -3.47 -3.49
C ARG A 58 -7.71 -4.81 -3.35
N THR A 59 -8.45 -5.84 -2.93
CA THR A 59 -7.92 -7.16 -2.57
C THR A 59 -7.05 -7.79 -3.67
N ASP A 60 -7.46 -7.73 -4.93
CA ASP A 60 -6.68 -8.30 -6.03
C ASP A 60 -5.43 -7.49 -6.36
N THR A 61 -5.48 -6.17 -6.16
CA THR A 61 -4.30 -5.30 -6.24
C THR A 61 -3.32 -5.60 -5.12
N VAL A 62 -3.77 -5.79 -3.88
CA VAL A 62 -2.91 -6.20 -2.75
C VAL A 62 -2.22 -7.52 -3.04
N LYS A 63 -2.96 -8.55 -3.50
CA LYS A 63 -2.37 -9.84 -3.91
C LYS A 63 -1.30 -9.66 -4.99
N TYR A 64 -1.57 -8.82 -5.98
CA TYR A 64 -0.61 -8.54 -7.04
C TYR A 64 0.65 -7.86 -6.49
N LEU A 65 0.52 -6.77 -5.73
CA LEU A 65 1.66 -6.04 -5.17
C LEU A 65 2.53 -6.96 -4.29
N LEU A 66 1.92 -7.82 -3.48
CA LEU A 66 2.64 -8.84 -2.70
C LEU A 66 3.41 -9.82 -3.59
N SER A 67 2.80 -10.28 -4.69
CA SER A 67 3.47 -11.16 -5.66
C SER A 67 4.66 -10.49 -6.36
N GLN A 68 4.75 -9.16 -6.33
CA GLN A 68 5.84 -8.37 -6.89
C GLN A 68 6.87 -7.96 -5.83
N GLY A 69 6.74 -8.42 -4.58
CA GLY A 69 7.69 -8.14 -3.51
C GLY A 69 7.45 -6.83 -2.74
N ALA A 70 6.23 -6.27 -2.79
CA ALA A 70 5.87 -5.16 -1.91
C ALA A 70 5.94 -5.60 -0.43
N ASP A 71 6.53 -4.76 0.41
CA ASP A 71 6.70 -4.98 1.84
C ASP A 71 5.39 -4.71 2.58
N ILE A 72 4.80 -5.79 3.09
CA ILE A 72 3.50 -5.78 3.75
C ILE A 72 3.50 -5.05 5.11
N ASN A 73 4.67 -4.89 5.73
CA ASN A 73 4.80 -4.39 7.10
C ASN A 73 5.22 -2.92 7.18
N ARG A 74 5.19 -2.19 6.06
CA ARG A 74 5.39 -0.74 6.06
C ARG A 74 4.22 -0.02 6.75
N SER A 75 4.56 1.06 7.43
CA SER A 75 3.62 2.04 7.96
C SER A 75 3.93 3.41 7.36
N THR A 76 2.93 4.28 7.30
CA THR A 76 3.08 5.70 6.96
C THR A 76 4.19 6.37 7.79
N THR A 77 4.81 7.40 7.22
CA THR A 77 5.97 8.08 7.81
C THR A 77 5.67 9.51 8.24
N THR A 78 4.45 10.01 8.06
CA THR A 78 4.04 11.32 8.62
C THR A 78 4.25 11.37 10.13
N ASP A 79 4.78 12.48 10.61
CA ASP A 79 4.92 12.80 12.03
C ASP A 79 3.73 13.63 12.56
N ASP A 80 2.83 14.08 11.68
CA ASP A 80 1.64 14.83 12.05
C ASP A 80 0.59 13.91 12.65
N LYS A 81 0.56 13.88 13.99
CA LYS A 81 -0.38 13.11 14.81
C LYS A 81 -1.84 13.48 14.59
N ALA A 82 -2.14 14.62 13.98
CA ALA A 82 -3.50 15.02 13.65
C ALA A 82 -4.00 14.37 12.35
N MET A 83 -3.11 13.84 11.49
CA MET A 83 -3.52 13.17 10.26
C MET A 83 -4.15 11.80 10.55
N PHE A 84 -5.21 11.48 9.81
CA PHE A 84 -5.84 10.16 9.89
C PHE A 84 -4.88 9.03 9.47
N SER A 85 -3.97 9.34 8.56
CA SER A 85 -2.92 8.45 8.08
C SER A 85 -1.74 8.32 9.03
N TYR A 86 -1.69 9.05 10.16
CA TYR A 86 -0.63 8.91 11.14
C TYR A 86 -0.52 7.46 11.63
N ASP A 87 0.69 6.90 11.51
CA ASP A 87 1.06 5.61 12.08
C ASP A 87 0.15 4.47 11.54
N GLN A 88 -0.10 4.39 10.24
CA GLN A 88 -0.96 3.39 9.61
C GLN A 88 -0.18 2.43 8.72
N SER A 89 -0.39 1.13 8.87
CA SER A 89 0.00 0.09 7.92
C SER A 89 -1.21 -0.41 7.14
N ALA A 90 -0.96 -1.26 6.13
CA ALA A 90 -2.04 -1.92 5.38
C ALA A 90 -3.01 -2.66 6.32
N LEU A 91 -2.49 -3.35 7.35
CA LEU A 91 -3.31 -4.07 8.31
C LEU A 91 -4.12 -3.12 9.19
N THR A 92 -3.53 -2.05 9.73
CA THR A 92 -4.27 -1.16 10.64
C THR A 92 -5.37 -0.38 9.92
N TYR A 93 -5.20 -0.03 8.64
CA TYR A 93 -6.30 0.49 7.83
C TYR A 93 -7.41 -0.53 7.62
N ALA A 94 -7.07 -1.78 7.28
CA ALA A 94 -8.07 -2.84 7.12
C ALA A 94 -8.86 -3.10 8.43
N CYS A 95 -8.21 -2.96 9.58
CA CYS A 95 -8.84 -3.02 10.90
C CYS A 95 -9.77 -1.82 11.15
N LYS A 96 -9.28 -0.58 10.98
CA LYS A 96 -10.06 0.65 11.17
C LYS A 96 -11.29 0.72 10.28
N ASN A 97 -11.17 0.25 9.04
CA ASN A 97 -12.25 0.29 8.05
C ASN A 97 -13.16 -0.95 8.12
N ASN A 98 -12.96 -1.86 9.09
CA ASN A 98 -13.73 -3.08 9.26
C ASN A 98 -13.82 -3.95 7.97
N LEU A 99 -12.66 -4.23 7.37
CA LEU A 99 -12.50 -5.01 6.13
C LEU A 99 -12.02 -6.45 6.43
N PRO A 100 -12.89 -7.38 6.84
CA PRO A 100 -12.47 -8.70 7.35
C PRO A 100 -11.71 -9.55 6.32
N GLU A 101 -12.12 -9.53 5.04
CA GLU A 101 -11.43 -10.27 3.98
C GLU A 101 -10.03 -9.69 3.70
N MET A 102 -9.87 -8.36 3.79
CA MET A 102 -8.58 -7.71 3.65
C MET A 102 -7.68 -8.01 4.86
N GLN A 103 -8.23 -7.96 6.08
CA GLN A 103 -7.50 -8.35 7.30
C GLN A 103 -6.99 -9.79 7.18
N LYS A 104 -7.85 -10.73 6.79
CA LYS A 104 -7.49 -12.13 6.58
C LYS A 104 -6.41 -12.29 5.51
N LEU A 105 -6.54 -11.59 4.37
CA LEU A 105 -5.54 -11.61 3.31
C LEU A 105 -4.18 -11.15 3.84
N LEU A 106 -4.13 -10.00 4.52
CA LEU A 106 -2.89 -9.41 5.01
C LEU A 106 -2.24 -10.28 6.09
N ILE A 107 -3.01 -10.72 7.10
CA ILE A 107 -2.54 -11.58 8.19
C ILE A 107 -1.97 -12.90 7.64
N THR A 108 -2.66 -13.52 6.68
CA THR A 108 -2.19 -14.78 6.07
C THR A 108 -0.90 -14.60 5.27
N ASN A 109 -0.61 -13.37 4.82
CA ASN A 109 0.64 -13.01 4.14
C ASN A 109 1.70 -12.42 5.08
N GLY A 110 1.53 -12.58 6.40
CA GLY A 110 2.53 -12.19 7.39
C GLY A 110 2.50 -10.71 7.80
N ALA A 111 1.38 -10.01 7.58
CA ALA A 111 1.20 -8.67 8.12
C ALA A 111 1.14 -8.70 9.64
N LEU A 112 1.86 -7.78 10.28
CA LEU A 112 1.84 -7.51 11.70
C LEU A 112 1.26 -6.11 11.95
N ASN A 113 0.52 -5.96 13.03
CA ASN A 113 0.18 -4.66 13.56
C ASN A 113 1.48 -4.03 14.06
N HIS A 114 1.97 -3.00 13.37
CA HIS A 114 3.26 -2.38 13.65
C HIS A 114 3.35 -1.76 15.04
N ARG A 115 2.22 -1.52 15.71
CA ARG A 115 2.16 -1.04 17.11
C ARG A 115 2.32 -2.16 18.14
N THR A 116 1.78 -3.34 17.85
CA THR A 116 1.71 -4.45 18.84
C THR A 116 2.61 -5.63 18.48
N GLY A 117 3.11 -5.69 17.25
CA GLY A 117 3.86 -6.82 16.70
C GLY A 117 3.03 -8.07 16.46
N LYS A 118 1.69 -8.00 16.61
CA LYS A 118 0.80 -9.17 16.51
C LYS A 118 0.16 -9.29 15.13
N PRO A 119 -0.12 -10.50 14.64
CA PRO A 119 -0.84 -10.73 13.38
C PRO A 119 -2.37 -10.58 13.58
N SER A 120 -2.82 -9.47 14.17
CA SER A 120 -4.23 -9.21 14.48
C SER A 120 -4.52 -7.70 14.54
N CYS A 121 -5.81 -7.34 14.61
CA CYS A 121 -6.24 -5.96 14.85
C CYS A 121 -6.09 -5.50 16.31
N GLU A 122 -5.68 -6.41 17.20
CA GLU A 122 -5.55 -6.19 18.66
C GLU A 122 -4.20 -5.59 19.06
#